data_AF-A0A445B8D0-F1
#
_entry.id   AF-A0A445B8D0-F1
#
_cell.length_a   1.000
_cell.length_b   1.000
_cell.length_c   1.000
_cell.angle_alpha   90.00
_cell.angle_beta   90.00
_cell.angle_gamma   90.00
#
_symmetry.space_group_name_H-M   'P 1'
#
loop_
_entity.id
_entity.type
_entity.pdbx_description
1 polymer ?
#
loop_
_entity_poly.entity_id
_entity_poly.type
_entity_poly.pdbx_seq_one_letter_code
_entity_poly.pdbx_strand_id
1 'polypeptide(L)'
;MGLIVEVDTVEEDAAVLVPPPNFSMVEDWIFRSSFPTPSNFPFLQTLNLRSIIYLCPEPYPEENLEFLRSQNIRLFQFGIEGKTEASLPILRDSIMEALKVLIDVRNHPVLIHCKRGKHRTGCLVGCLRKLQNWCLSSVFEEYQRFAGAKSRNGDLIFIDRFDIVSLKQCLYSIIYQYQGYGSKKRRLLYTDQNLQKHQLASF
;
A
#
# COMPACT_ATOMS: atom_id res chain seq x y z
N MET A 1 26.19 -56.13 18.91
CA MET A 1 25.51 -55.60 17.71
C MET A 1 24.98 -54.23 18.06
N GLY A 2 25.75 -53.18 17.80
CA GLY A 2 25.30 -51.79 17.97
C GLY A 2 24.67 -51.33 16.67
N LEU A 3 23.38 -50.97 16.71
CA LEU A 3 22.70 -50.33 15.59
C LEU A 3 23.21 -48.89 15.51
N ILE A 4 23.89 -48.56 14.43
CA ILE A 4 24.16 -47.17 14.04
C ILE A 4 22.85 -46.69 13.39
N VAL A 5 22.17 -45.77 14.06
CA VAL A 5 21.04 -45.05 13.45
C VAL A 5 21.66 -43.94 12.62
N GLU A 6 21.68 -44.12 11.31
CA GLU A 6 21.96 -43.05 10.36
C GLU A 6 20.86 -42.00 10.53
N VAL A 7 21.23 -40.86 11.12
CA VAL A 7 20.39 -39.68 11.14
C VAL A 7 20.54 -39.06 9.75
N ASP A 8 19.57 -39.34 8.89
CA ASP A 8 19.37 -38.61 7.64
C ASP A 8 19.16 -37.13 8.00
N THR A 9 20.24 -36.36 7.97
CA THR A 9 20.16 -34.90 7.94
C THR A 9 19.59 -34.54 6.57
N VAL A 10 18.27 -34.42 6.52
CA VAL A 10 17.59 -33.75 5.42
C VAL A 10 18.02 -32.29 5.50
N GLU A 11 19.10 -31.94 4.79
CA GLU A 11 19.41 -30.57 4.45
C GLU A 11 18.27 -30.09 3.55
N GLU A 12 17.20 -29.56 4.16
CA GLU A 12 16.27 -28.68 3.45
C GLU A 12 17.13 -27.55 2.91
N ASP A 13 17.34 -27.53 1.58
CA ASP A 13 17.90 -26.40 0.85
C ASP A 13 17.14 -25.13 1.30
N ALA A 14 17.70 -24.43 2.30
CA ALA A 14 17.11 -23.23 2.85
C ALA A 14 17.22 -22.16 1.77
N ALA A 15 16.22 -22.13 0.89
CA ALA A 15 16.16 -21.20 -0.23
C ALA A 15 16.39 -19.79 0.30
N VAL A 16 17.46 -19.15 -0.15
CA VAL A 16 17.85 -17.82 0.32
C VAL A 16 16.70 -16.85 0.03
N LEU A 17 15.98 -16.45 1.08
CA LEU A 17 14.87 -15.53 0.96
C LEU A 17 15.40 -14.12 0.79
N VAL A 18 15.24 -13.56 -0.41
CA VAL A 18 15.71 -12.21 -0.73
C VAL A 18 14.53 -11.24 -0.71
N PRO A 19 14.45 -10.31 0.26
CA PRO A 19 13.41 -9.29 0.25
C PRO A 19 13.56 -8.33 -0.93
N PRO A 20 12.46 -7.74 -1.44
CA PRO A 20 12.57 -6.70 -2.45
C PRO A 20 13.44 -5.53 -1.97
N PRO A 21 14.12 -4.80 -2.87
CA PRO A 21 14.94 -3.67 -2.46
C PRO A 21 14.12 -2.62 -1.69
N ASN A 22 14.71 -1.98 -0.68
CA ASN A 22 14.04 -0.98 0.15
C ASN A 22 12.80 -1.52 0.89
N PHE A 23 12.74 -2.84 1.13
CA PHE A 23 11.71 -3.46 1.93
C PHE A 23 11.81 -3.06 3.41
N SER A 24 10.68 -2.78 4.04
CA SER A 24 10.57 -2.57 5.49
C SER A 24 9.13 -2.80 5.93
N MET A 25 8.97 -3.17 7.20
CA MET A 25 7.70 -3.03 7.88
C MET A 25 7.45 -1.54 8.15
N VAL A 26 6.22 -1.08 7.93
CA VAL A 26 5.76 0.27 8.29
C VAL A 26 5.00 0.20 9.61
N GLU A 27 4.06 -0.72 9.69
CA GLU A 27 3.26 -1.04 10.87
C GLU A 27 2.97 -2.55 10.84
N ASP A 28 2.37 -3.07 11.90
CA ASP A 28 1.87 -4.43 11.92
C ASP A 28 0.99 -4.69 10.69
N TRP A 29 1.40 -5.70 9.91
CA TRP A 29 0.73 -6.12 8.67
C TRP A 29 0.72 -5.08 7.53
N ILE A 30 1.47 -3.99 7.65
CA ILE A 30 1.71 -3.01 6.59
C ILE A 30 3.19 -3.02 6.23
N PHE A 31 3.48 -3.38 4.99
CA PHE A 31 4.84 -3.43 4.46
C PHE A 31 5.03 -2.39 3.36
N ARG A 32 6.27 -1.95 3.18
CA ARG A 32 6.68 -1.11 2.04
C ARG A 32 7.84 -1.75 1.30
N SER A 33 7.96 -1.49 0.00
CA SER A 33 9.14 -1.90 -0.78
C SER A 33 9.32 -1.14 -2.10
N SER A 34 10.43 -1.41 -2.80
CA SER A 34 10.58 -1.17 -4.23
C SER A 34 9.78 -2.19 -5.05
N PHE A 35 9.84 -2.07 -6.37
CA PHE A 35 9.15 -3.00 -7.25
C PHE A 35 9.67 -4.44 -7.04
N PRO A 36 8.82 -5.42 -6.68
CA PRO A 36 9.23 -6.81 -6.51
C PRO A 36 9.60 -7.46 -7.84
N THR A 37 10.69 -8.22 -7.86
CA THR A 37 11.09 -9.08 -8.98
C THR A 37 10.82 -10.55 -8.65
N PRO A 38 10.82 -11.48 -9.63
CA PRO A 38 10.58 -12.90 -9.39
C PRO A 38 11.47 -13.54 -8.32
N SER A 39 12.72 -13.09 -8.21
CA SER A 39 13.65 -13.50 -7.15
C SER A 39 13.18 -13.18 -5.73
N ASN A 40 12.21 -12.27 -5.56
CA ASN A 40 11.66 -11.90 -4.27
C ASN A 40 10.38 -12.66 -3.93
N PHE A 41 9.78 -13.38 -4.88
CA PHE A 41 8.49 -14.06 -4.67
C PHE A 41 8.53 -15.07 -3.53
N PRO A 42 9.57 -15.90 -3.35
CA PRO A 42 9.66 -16.79 -2.19
C PRO A 42 9.60 -16.03 -0.86
N PHE A 43 10.26 -14.88 -0.75
CA PHE A 43 10.17 -14.02 0.43
C PHE A 43 8.77 -13.41 0.60
N LEU A 44 8.13 -12.97 -0.48
CA LEU A 44 6.78 -12.41 -0.39
C LEU A 44 5.72 -13.44 0.02
N GLN A 45 5.93 -14.72 -0.31
CA GLN A 45 5.07 -15.82 0.14
C GLN A 45 5.08 -15.93 1.66
N THR A 46 6.24 -15.75 2.31
CA THR A 46 6.31 -15.85 3.78
C THR A 46 5.54 -14.77 4.51
N LEU A 47 5.21 -13.66 3.84
CA LEU A 47 4.42 -12.57 4.41
C LEU A 47 2.91 -12.84 4.40
N ASN A 48 2.45 -13.87 3.67
CA ASN A 48 1.03 -14.21 3.51
C ASN A 48 0.18 -12.97 3.15
N LEU A 49 0.66 -12.19 2.17
CA LEU A 49 0.00 -10.97 1.75
C LEU A 49 -1.42 -11.27 1.27
N ARG A 50 -2.35 -10.39 1.61
CA ARG A 50 -3.72 -10.41 1.09
C ARG A 50 -3.90 -9.41 -0.04
N SER A 51 -3.17 -8.30 0.02
CA SER A 51 -3.24 -7.27 -1.02
C SER A 51 -1.93 -6.56 -1.27
N ILE A 52 -1.83 -5.95 -2.45
CA ILE A 52 -0.74 -5.06 -2.84
C ILE A 52 -1.31 -3.73 -3.31
N ILE A 53 -0.74 -2.63 -2.81
CA ILE A 53 -0.97 -1.28 -3.30
C ILE A 53 0.17 -0.89 -4.22
N TYR A 54 -0.14 -0.75 -5.50
CA TYR A 54 0.82 -0.38 -6.54
C TYR A 54 0.57 1.05 -7.02
N LEU A 55 1.57 1.91 -6.83
CA LEU A 55 1.41 3.37 -7.01
C LEU A 55 1.91 3.90 -8.36
N CYS A 56 2.13 3.05 -9.37
CA CYS A 56 2.59 3.53 -10.67
C CYS A 56 1.51 3.38 -11.77
N PRO A 57 1.50 4.28 -12.78
CA PRO A 57 0.53 4.23 -13.87
C PRO A 57 0.82 3.11 -14.89
N GLU A 58 2.07 2.64 -14.96
CA GLU A 58 2.46 1.59 -15.90
C GLU A 58 1.73 0.27 -15.57
N PRO A 59 1.32 -0.53 -16.56
CA PRO A 59 0.68 -1.81 -16.32
C PRO A 59 1.57 -2.74 -15.49
N TYR A 60 0.95 -3.58 -14.67
CA TYR A 60 1.68 -4.57 -13.87
C TYR A 60 2.22 -5.68 -14.79
N PRO A 61 3.49 -6.10 -14.66
CA PRO A 61 4.07 -7.18 -15.47
C PRO A 61 3.32 -8.50 -15.29
N GLU A 62 3.20 -9.29 -16.37
CA GLU A 62 2.41 -10.53 -16.35
C GLU A 62 2.96 -11.57 -15.36
N GLU A 63 4.28 -11.74 -15.28
CA GLU A 63 4.91 -12.65 -14.30
C GLU A 63 4.50 -12.33 -12.85
N ASN A 64 4.44 -11.04 -12.51
CA ASN A 64 3.98 -10.62 -11.20
C ASN A 64 2.46 -10.79 -11.04
N LEU A 65 1.66 -10.60 -12.09
CA LEU A 65 0.22 -10.87 -12.06
C LEU A 65 -0.07 -12.35 -11.85
N GLU A 66 0.67 -13.25 -12.50
CA GLU A 66 0.57 -14.70 -12.31
C GLU A 66 0.89 -15.08 -10.87
N PHE A 67 1.95 -14.52 -10.29
CA PHE A 67 2.26 -14.70 -8.87
C PHE A 67 1.10 -14.26 -7.97
N LEU A 68 0.55 -13.06 -8.19
CA LEU A 68 -0.60 -12.55 -7.41
C LEU A 68 -1.81 -13.48 -7.53
N ARG A 69 -2.13 -13.97 -8.73
CA ARG A 69 -3.23 -14.91 -8.96
C ARG A 69 -2.99 -16.23 -8.21
N SER A 70 -1.76 -16.77 -8.26
CA SER A 70 -1.41 -18.03 -7.59
C SER A 70 -1.54 -17.96 -6.07
N GLN A 71 -1.26 -16.79 -5.49
CA GLN A 71 -1.31 -16.54 -4.05
C GLN A 71 -2.63 -15.90 -3.60
N ASN A 72 -3.60 -15.72 -4.52
CA ASN A 72 -4.87 -15.03 -4.27
C ASN A 72 -4.72 -13.62 -3.66
N ILE A 73 -3.71 -12.88 -4.13
CA ILE A 73 -3.39 -11.53 -3.67
C ILE A 73 -4.13 -10.52 -4.53
N ARG A 74 -4.86 -9.59 -3.89
CA ARG A 74 -5.60 -8.54 -4.58
C ARG A 74 -4.70 -7.34 -4.91
N LEU A 75 -4.68 -6.93 -6.18
CA LEU A 75 -3.96 -5.72 -6.61
C LEU A 75 -4.86 -4.48 -6.58
N PHE A 76 -4.39 -3.43 -5.93
CA PHE A 76 -4.96 -2.09 -5.98
C PHE A 76 -3.96 -1.15 -6.66
N GLN A 77 -4.30 -0.70 -7.87
CA GLN A 77 -3.43 0.18 -8.65
C GLN A 77 -3.92 1.63 -8.60
N PHE A 78 -3.02 2.54 -8.23
CA PHE A 78 -3.24 3.98 -8.22
C PHE A 78 -2.16 4.64 -9.08
N GLY A 79 -2.52 5.03 -10.29
CA GLY A 79 -1.58 5.56 -11.28
C GLY A 79 -1.11 6.98 -10.96
N ILE A 80 0.01 7.11 -10.23
CA ILE A 80 0.60 8.42 -9.95
C ILE A 80 1.73 8.71 -10.94
N GLU A 81 1.50 9.67 -11.82
CA GLU A 81 2.50 10.15 -12.78
C GLU A 81 3.70 10.77 -12.06
N GLY A 82 4.91 10.36 -12.47
CA GLY A 82 6.14 10.80 -11.84
C GLY A 82 6.87 11.84 -12.67
N LYS A 83 6.40 13.10 -12.72
CA LYS A 83 7.25 14.28 -13.05
C LYS A 83 6.58 15.66 -13.13
N THR A 84 5.26 15.81 -13.12
CA THR A 84 4.63 17.07 -13.54
C THR A 84 3.97 17.80 -12.38
N GLU A 85 4.38 19.04 -12.08
CA GLU A 85 3.76 19.87 -11.02
C GLU A 85 2.26 20.13 -11.26
N ALA A 86 1.80 19.99 -12.51
CA ALA A 86 0.40 20.07 -12.90
C ALA A 86 -0.49 18.92 -12.36
N SER A 87 0.08 17.90 -11.72
CA SER A 87 -0.65 16.72 -11.22
C SER A 87 -0.93 16.75 -9.71
N LEU A 88 -0.70 17.85 -8.99
CA LEU A 88 -0.86 17.91 -7.54
C LEU A 88 -2.27 17.53 -7.02
N PRO A 89 -3.38 17.99 -7.65
CA PRO A 89 -4.73 17.55 -7.24
C PRO A 89 -4.96 16.06 -7.50
N ILE A 90 -4.56 15.57 -8.67
CA ILE A 90 -4.69 14.15 -9.07
C ILE A 90 -3.86 13.25 -8.14
N LEU A 91 -2.66 13.69 -7.76
CA LEU A 91 -1.81 13.04 -6.78
C LEU A 91 -2.51 12.98 -5.42
N ARG A 92 -3.11 14.08 -4.97
CA ARG A 92 -3.84 14.12 -3.69
C ARG A 92 -4.97 13.11 -3.68
N ASP A 93 -5.79 13.06 -4.72
CA ASP A 93 -6.94 12.16 -4.79
C ASP A 93 -6.49 10.69 -4.89
N SER A 94 -5.46 10.41 -5.69
CA SER A 94 -4.88 9.06 -5.78
C SER A 94 -4.30 8.58 -4.45
N ILE A 95 -3.58 9.44 -3.72
CA ILE A 95 -3.05 9.13 -2.40
C ILE A 95 -4.17 8.97 -1.38
N MET A 96 -5.23 9.77 -1.47
CA MET A 96 -6.40 9.66 -0.60
C MET A 96 -7.11 8.30 -0.78
N GLU A 97 -7.38 7.88 -2.00
CA GLU A 97 -8.00 6.57 -2.26
C GLU A 97 -7.07 5.41 -1.86
N ALA A 98 -5.77 5.53 -2.12
CA ALA A 98 -4.79 4.54 -1.65
C ALA A 98 -4.76 4.45 -0.12
N LEU A 99 -4.86 5.59 0.58
CA LEU A 99 -4.90 5.65 2.04
C LEU A 99 -6.19 5.01 2.58
N LYS A 100 -7.34 5.18 1.91
CA LYS A 100 -8.60 4.50 2.27
C LYS A 100 -8.51 2.97 2.14
N VAL A 101 -7.81 2.46 1.12
CA VAL A 101 -7.54 1.03 0.99
C VAL A 101 -6.60 0.55 2.10
N LEU A 102 -5.57 1.36 2.41
CA LEU A 102 -4.53 1.03 3.38
C LEU A 102 -5.04 0.98 4.83
N ILE A 103 -6.03 1.78 5.20
CA ILE A 103 -6.62 1.78 6.55
C ILE A 103 -7.67 0.68 6.76
N ASP A 104 -8.14 0.04 5.69
CA ASP A 104 -9.12 -1.02 5.78
C ASP A 104 -8.45 -2.35 6.14
N VAL A 105 -8.57 -2.71 7.43
CA VAL A 105 -8.01 -3.93 8.03
C VAL A 105 -8.31 -5.22 7.26
N ARG A 106 -9.39 -5.25 6.47
CA ARG A 106 -9.75 -6.42 5.65
C ARG A 106 -8.75 -6.70 4.53
N ASN A 107 -7.97 -5.69 4.13
CA ASN A 107 -6.95 -5.80 3.09
C ASN A 107 -5.59 -6.30 3.62
N HIS A 108 -5.42 -6.41 4.94
CA HIS A 108 -4.14 -6.78 5.56
C HIS A 108 -3.95 -8.31 5.58
N PRO A 109 -2.70 -8.81 5.47
CA PRO A 109 -1.44 -8.05 5.33
C PRO A 109 -1.26 -7.41 3.95
N VAL A 110 -0.74 -6.19 3.90
CA VAL A 110 -0.66 -5.36 2.68
C VAL A 110 0.76 -4.92 2.38
N LEU A 111 1.18 -5.02 1.11
CA LEU A 111 2.44 -4.46 0.63
C LEU A 111 2.20 -3.21 -0.22
N ILE A 112 2.84 -2.11 0.15
CA ILE A 112 2.86 -0.88 -0.62
C ILE A 112 4.14 -0.82 -1.44
N HIS A 113 4.04 -0.62 -2.75
CA HIS A 113 5.23 -0.35 -3.55
C HIS A 113 4.98 0.61 -4.72
N CYS A 114 6.08 1.18 -5.19
CA CYS A 114 6.16 1.85 -6.47
C CYS A 114 7.41 1.32 -7.19
N LYS A 115 7.98 2.06 -8.15
CA LYS A 115 9.21 1.64 -8.83
C LYS A 115 10.40 1.42 -7.87
N ARG A 116 10.61 2.34 -6.92
CA ARG A 116 11.78 2.31 -6.00
C ARG A 116 11.42 2.36 -4.51
N GLY A 117 10.13 2.37 -4.18
CA GLY A 117 9.66 2.49 -2.79
C GLY A 117 10.05 3.81 -2.09
N LYS A 118 10.35 4.88 -2.84
CA LYS A 118 10.88 6.15 -2.32
C LYS A 118 9.82 7.25 -2.25
N HIS A 119 9.55 7.89 -3.40
CA HIS A 119 8.72 9.10 -3.49
C HIS A 119 7.24 8.81 -3.23
N ARG A 120 6.56 8.13 -4.16
CA ARG A 120 5.11 7.83 -4.07
C ARG A 120 4.75 7.02 -2.83
N THR A 121 5.50 5.94 -2.59
CA THR A 121 5.36 5.13 -1.37
C THR A 121 5.65 5.94 -0.11
N GLY A 122 6.67 6.81 -0.13
CA GLY A 122 7.00 7.67 0.99
C GLY A 122 5.93 8.72 1.28
N CYS A 123 5.30 9.30 0.26
CA CYS A 123 4.16 10.20 0.42
C CYS A 123 2.98 9.48 1.08
N LEU A 124 2.60 8.29 0.58
CA LEU A 124 1.50 7.52 1.17
C LEU A 124 1.77 7.13 2.63
N VAL A 125 2.98 6.62 2.92
CA VAL A 125 3.39 6.27 4.29
C VAL A 125 3.45 7.52 5.17
N GLY A 126 3.97 8.64 4.66
CA GLY A 126 3.99 9.91 5.39
C GLY A 126 2.58 10.42 5.74
N CYS A 127 1.63 10.29 4.82
CA CYS A 127 0.22 10.59 5.07
C CYS A 127 -0.39 9.66 6.12
N LEU A 128 -0.03 8.37 6.13
CA LEU A 128 -0.41 7.43 7.19
C LEU A 128 0.16 7.88 8.55
N ARG A 129 1.44 8.26 8.64
CA ARG A 129 2.04 8.76 9.89
C ARG A 129 1.34 10.02 10.40
N LYS A 130 0.97 10.94 9.51
CA LYS A 130 0.14 12.11 9.88
C LYS A 130 -1.22 11.69 10.44
N LEU A 131 -1.87 10.68 9.84
CA LEU A 131 -3.12 10.14 10.36
C LEU A 131 -2.93 9.55 11.77
N GLN A 132 -1.80 8.86 12.01
CA GLN A 132 -1.35 8.35 13.31
C GLN A 132 -0.87 9.44 14.28
N ASN A 133 -1.00 10.72 13.91
CA ASN A 133 -0.67 11.87 14.74
C ASN A 133 0.83 11.99 15.13
N TRP A 134 1.72 11.48 14.29
CA TRP A 134 3.15 11.71 14.43
C TRP A 134 3.50 13.19 14.21
N CYS A 135 4.55 13.69 14.87
CA CYS A 135 5.05 15.03 14.59
C CYS A 135 5.73 15.08 13.21
N LEU A 136 5.59 16.20 12.50
CA LEU A 136 6.07 16.34 11.12
C LEU A 136 7.57 16.06 10.99
N SER A 137 8.37 16.43 11.99
CA SER A 137 9.81 16.15 12.01
C SER A 137 10.12 14.65 11.90
N SER A 138 9.44 13.80 12.67
CA SER A 138 9.61 12.35 12.59
C SER A 138 9.08 11.77 11.29
N VAL A 139 7.99 12.32 10.75
CA VAL A 139 7.48 11.91 9.43
C VAL A 139 8.49 12.20 8.32
N PHE A 140 9.10 13.39 8.34
CA PHE A 140 10.10 13.79 7.36
C PHE A 140 11.38 12.98 7.49
N GLU A 141 11.82 12.67 8.71
CA GLU A 141 12.97 11.82 8.97
C GLU A 141 12.76 10.41 8.41
N GLU A 142 11.60 9.78 8.65
CA GLU A 142 11.27 8.46 8.09
C GLU A 142 11.26 8.52 6.56
N TYR A 143 10.61 9.51 5.96
CA TYR A 143 10.61 9.69 4.50
C TYR A 143 12.04 9.83 3.96
N GLN A 144 12.86 10.69 4.56
CA GLN A 144 14.23 10.95 4.14
C GLN A 144 15.11 9.71 4.26
N ARG A 145 14.93 8.90 5.32
CA ARG A 145 15.64 7.64 5.52
C ARG A 145 15.43 6.69 4.34
N PHE A 146 14.19 6.52 3.87
CA PHE A 146 13.90 5.63 2.73
C PHE A 146 14.20 6.25 1.36
N ALA A 147 14.05 7.58 1.22
CA ALA A 147 14.40 8.26 -0.02
C ALA A 147 15.93 8.34 -0.22
N GLY A 148 16.69 8.46 0.87
CA GLY A 148 18.13 8.66 0.89
C GLY A 148 18.53 9.91 0.10
N ALA A 149 19.65 9.84 -0.63
CA ALA A 149 20.15 10.92 -1.48
C ALA A 149 19.20 11.37 -2.63
N LYS A 150 18.05 10.72 -2.79
CA LYS A 150 17.02 11.09 -3.78
C LYS A 150 15.77 11.70 -3.13
N SER A 151 15.85 12.14 -1.87
CA SER A 151 14.81 12.92 -1.20
C SER A 151 14.40 14.15 -2.03
N ARG A 152 13.10 14.46 -2.05
CA ARG A 152 12.53 15.60 -2.79
C ARG A 152 11.80 16.52 -1.85
N ASN A 153 12.09 17.82 -1.93
CA ASN A 153 11.36 18.84 -1.18
C ASN A 153 9.88 18.90 -1.57
N GLY A 154 9.54 18.61 -2.83
CA GLY A 154 8.14 18.56 -3.28
C GLY A 154 7.32 17.50 -2.53
N ASP A 155 7.92 16.34 -2.23
CA ASP A 155 7.24 15.28 -1.47
C ASP A 155 7.04 15.69 -0.01
N LEU A 156 8.03 16.35 0.61
CA LEU A 156 7.93 16.88 1.98
C LEU A 156 6.82 17.94 2.09
N ILE A 157 6.80 18.90 1.15
CA ILE A 157 5.77 19.93 1.07
C ILE A 157 4.39 19.30 0.83
N PHE A 158 4.31 18.26 0.01
CA PHE A 158 3.07 17.51 -0.19
C PHE A 158 2.59 16.87 1.11
N ILE A 159 3.45 16.14 1.82
CA ILE A 159 3.12 15.50 3.11
C ILE A 159 2.65 16.56 4.11
N ASP A 160 3.37 17.68 4.24
CA ASP A 160 3.01 18.79 5.12
C ASP A 160 1.61 19.33 4.85
N ARG A 161 1.31 19.62 3.58
CA ARG A 161 0.03 20.22 3.15
C ARG A 161 -1.11 19.23 3.00
N PHE A 162 -0.84 17.92 3.08
CA PHE A 162 -1.88 16.91 2.92
C PHE A 162 -2.91 16.98 4.05
N ASP A 163 -4.16 17.29 3.70
CA ASP A 163 -5.26 17.40 4.65
C ASP A 163 -5.82 16.01 5.02
N ILE A 164 -5.63 15.63 6.28
CA ILE A 164 -6.14 14.38 6.88
C ILE A 164 -7.50 14.56 7.55
N VAL A 165 -8.00 15.78 7.71
CA VAL A 165 -9.24 16.07 8.45
C VAL A 165 -10.44 15.41 7.78
N SER A 166 -10.53 15.49 6.45
CA SER A 166 -11.61 14.85 5.69
C SER A 166 -11.67 13.34 5.95
N LEU A 167 -10.51 12.68 6.02
CA LEU A 167 -10.45 11.24 6.24
C LEU A 167 -10.76 10.86 7.69
N LYS A 168 -10.31 11.66 8.67
CA LYS A 168 -10.70 11.49 10.08
C LYS A 168 -12.22 11.61 10.24
N GLN A 169 -12.85 12.60 9.62
CA GLN A 169 -14.31 12.77 9.65
C GLN A 169 -15.05 11.58 9.04
N CYS A 170 -14.58 11.06 7.90
CA CYS A 170 -15.13 9.83 7.31
C CYS A 170 -14.99 8.62 8.24
N LEU A 171 -13.84 8.44 8.90
CA LEU A 171 -13.65 7.34 9.84
C LEU A 171 -14.57 7.46 11.06
N TYR A 172 -14.68 8.67 11.63
CA TYR A 172 -15.59 8.91 12.75
C TYR A 172 -17.04 8.67 12.35
N SER A 173 -17.49 9.11 11.16
CA SER A 173 -18.86 8.87 10.72
C SER A 173 -19.16 7.37 10.58
N ILE A 174 -18.21 6.59 10.07
CA ILE A 174 -18.31 5.13 10.03
C ILE A 174 -18.39 4.57 11.45
N ILE A 175 -17.48 4.94 12.35
CA ILE A 175 -17.48 4.47 13.75
C ILE A 175 -18.81 4.80 14.43
N TYR A 176 -19.34 6.02 14.27
CA TYR A 176 -20.63 6.43 14.85
C TYR A 176 -21.83 5.68 14.24
N GLN A 177 -21.79 5.36 12.94
CA GLN A 177 -22.79 4.49 12.31
C GLN A 177 -22.73 3.07 12.88
N TYR A 178 -21.54 2.53 13.14
CA TYR A 178 -21.35 1.21 13.72
C TYR A 178 -21.69 1.15 15.22
N GLN A 179 -21.42 2.21 15.98
CA GLN A 179 -21.65 2.30 17.42
C GLN A 179 -23.09 2.70 17.80
N GLY A 180 -24.02 2.77 16.83
CA GLY A 180 -25.45 2.71 17.13
C GLY A 180 -26.13 4.04 17.51
N TYR A 181 -25.54 5.20 17.22
CA TYR A 181 -26.26 6.48 17.33
C TYR A 181 -27.12 6.80 16.09
N GLY A 182 -27.01 6.01 15.02
CA GLY A 182 -27.81 6.12 13.80
C GLY A 182 -28.82 4.98 13.66
N SER A 183 -30.09 5.31 13.79
CA SER A 183 -31.26 4.42 13.60
C SER A 183 -31.11 3.42 12.44
N LYS A 184 -31.13 2.12 12.78
CA LYS A 184 -31.56 0.97 11.96
C LYS A 184 -31.41 1.11 10.43
N LYS A 185 -30.21 1.26 9.85
CA LYS A 185 -29.98 0.87 8.43
C LYS A 185 -28.57 0.30 8.20
N ARG A 186 -28.56 -0.78 7.43
CA ARG A 186 -27.52 -1.78 7.15
C ARG A 186 -26.36 -1.26 6.29
N ARG A 187 -25.21 -1.95 6.46
CA ARG A 187 -24.12 -2.25 5.50
C ARG A 187 -23.40 -1.05 4.84
N LEU A 188 -22.07 -1.02 4.99
CA LEU A 188 -21.16 -0.20 4.18
C LEU A 188 -21.42 -0.48 2.68
N LEU A 189 -22.17 0.43 2.05
CA LEU A 189 -22.24 0.56 0.60
C LEU A 189 -21.41 1.79 0.25
N TYR A 190 -20.37 1.58 -0.56
CA TYR A 190 -19.64 2.68 -1.18
C TYR A 190 -20.58 3.26 -2.23
N THR A 191 -21.21 4.39 -1.93
CA THR A 191 -22.07 5.08 -2.89
C THR A 191 -21.15 5.76 -3.90
N ASP A 192 -21.01 5.15 -5.08
CA ASP A 192 -20.54 5.84 -6.27
C ASP A 192 -21.39 7.12 -6.45
N GLN A 193 -20.71 8.26 -6.49
CA GLN A 193 -21.34 9.54 -6.76
C GLN A 193 -21.83 9.52 -8.21
N ASN A 194 -23.15 9.53 -8.36
CA ASN A 194 -23.83 9.97 -9.58
C ASN A 194 -23.34 11.37 -9.95
N LEU A 195 -22.42 11.43 -10.92
CA LEU A 195 -22.18 12.59 -11.76
C LEU A 195 -22.37 12.16 -13.22
N GLN A 196 -23.57 12.44 -13.71
CA GLN A 196 -23.96 12.63 -15.11
C GLN A 196 -23.47 11.60 -16.14
N LYS A 197 -24.26 10.53 -16.33
CA LYS A 197 -24.35 9.88 -17.65
C LYS A 197 -25.13 10.80 -18.59
N HIS A 198 -24.41 11.55 -19.43
CA HIS A 198 -24.97 11.96 -20.70
C HIS A 198 -25.23 10.71 -21.54
N GLN A 199 -26.48 10.53 -21.92
CA GLN A 199 -26.89 9.57 -22.93
C GLN A 199 -26.21 9.92 -24.25
N LEU A 200 -25.49 8.97 -24.85
CA LEU A 200 -25.34 8.91 -26.29
C LEU A 200 -25.56 7.46 -26.74
N ALA A 201 -26.40 7.36 -27.75
CA ALA A 201 -27.10 6.19 -28.22
C ALA A 201 -26.18 5.20 -28.97
N SER A 202 -26.69 3.97 -29.01
CA SER A 202 -26.44 2.94 -30.01
C SER A 202 -25.98 3.44 -31.38
N PHE A 203 -24.88 2.88 -31.89
CA PHE A 203 -24.84 1.91 -33.00
C PHE A 203 -23.62 0.99 -32.82
#